data_AF-A0A0B2V9D0-F1
#
_entry.id   AF-A0A0B2V9D0-F1
#
_cell.length_a   1.000
_cell.length_b   1.000
_cell.length_c   1.000
_cell.angle_alpha   90.00
_cell.angle_beta   90.00
_cell.angle_gamma   90.00
#
_symmetry.space_group_name_H-M   'P 1'
#
loop_
_entity.id
_entity.type
_entity.pdbx_description
1 polymer ?
#
loop_
_entity_poly.entity_id
_entity_poly.type
_entity_poly.pdbx_seq_one_letter_code
_entity_poly.pdbx_strand_id
1 'polypeptide(L)'
;MSTEDAVINDPWSVFAEPIEGEFPQSSQSTGSAETSLAQLWKSRRRVSDGKWRWMCDVCDVVDAGYDTHLGDSLNSLIVNFRFMASEYSIRLRPSRDFPESAPEVDSTLGAAFEIDWNENATLLSTCSEFAEHCSLLDTAVVECSEVEYPFKFVEWKIHPEEADCIMVEMDFMDDESKLEARLTFAVEWRSPRSLPRSIQCSEPNLLRAVSFDRWDPTLTFMENLECLFIKHEDESEMP
;
A
#
# COMPACT_ATOMS: atom_id res chain seq x y z
N MET A 1 -4.13 -12.00 -43.51
CA MET A 1 -4.91 -11.05 -42.68
C MET A 1 -5.46 -11.87 -41.54
N SER A 2 -4.73 -11.92 -40.44
CA SER A 2 -5.12 -12.68 -39.25
C SER A 2 -5.94 -11.74 -38.37
N THR A 3 -7.22 -12.06 -38.21
CA THR A 3 -8.09 -11.42 -37.22
C THR A 3 -7.72 -11.99 -35.86
N GLU A 4 -7.11 -11.17 -35.02
CA GLU A 4 -7.01 -11.43 -33.59
C GLU A 4 -8.44 -11.44 -33.05
N ASP A 5 -8.90 -12.62 -32.62
CA ASP A 5 -10.15 -12.76 -31.89
C ASP A 5 -10.00 -11.98 -30.59
N ALA A 6 -10.72 -10.86 -30.50
CA ALA A 6 -10.93 -10.17 -29.24
C ALA A 6 -11.67 -11.14 -28.30
N VAL A 7 -10.94 -11.71 -27.33
CA VAL A 7 -11.56 -12.40 -26.21
C VAL A 7 -12.37 -11.33 -25.48
N ILE A 8 -13.68 -11.33 -25.73
CA ILE A 8 -14.63 -10.52 -24.96
C ILE A 8 -14.67 -11.15 -23.56
N ASN A 9 -13.82 -10.64 -22.66
CA ASN A 9 -13.94 -10.91 -21.23
C ASN A 9 -15.28 -10.33 -20.78
N ASP A 10 -16.27 -11.21 -20.62
CA ASP A 10 -17.58 -10.82 -20.10
C ASP A 10 -17.47 -10.61 -18.57
N PRO A 11 -17.64 -9.38 -18.06
CA PRO A 11 -17.56 -9.11 -16.62
C PRO A 11 -18.64 -9.83 -15.82
N TRP A 12 -19.71 -10.27 -16.49
CA TRP A 12 -20.79 -11.03 -15.88
C TRP A 12 -20.56 -12.55 -15.91
N SER A 13 -19.43 -13.03 -16.42
CA SER A 13 -19.05 -14.45 -16.37
C SER A 13 -18.89 -14.98 -14.95
N VAL A 14 -18.66 -14.13 -13.94
CA VAL A 14 -18.61 -14.53 -12.52
C VAL A 14 -19.91 -15.17 -12.02
N PHE A 15 -21.04 -14.83 -12.65
CA PHE A 15 -22.37 -15.37 -12.38
C PHE A 15 -22.62 -16.74 -13.05
N ALA A 16 -21.66 -17.24 -13.83
CA ALA A 16 -21.82 -18.43 -14.64
C ALA A 16 -21.43 -19.71 -13.89
N GLU A 17 -22.22 -20.14 -12.90
CA GLU A 17 -22.14 -21.54 -12.44
C GLU A 17 -23.01 -22.46 -13.32
N PRO A 18 -22.53 -23.66 -13.69
CA PRO A 18 -23.38 -24.64 -14.36
C PRO A 18 -24.49 -25.08 -13.42
N ILE A 19 -25.73 -24.97 -13.88
CA ILE A 19 -26.88 -25.56 -13.19
C ILE A 19 -26.73 -27.07 -13.35
N GLU A 20 -26.32 -27.77 -12.29
CA GLU A 20 -26.48 -29.22 -12.23
C GLU A 20 -27.98 -29.53 -12.13
N GLY A 21 -28.56 -29.80 -13.29
CA GLY A 21 -29.97 -30.16 -13.44
C GLY A 21 -30.35 -30.09 -14.90
N GLU A 22 -30.58 -31.26 -15.51
CA GLU A 22 -31.16 -31.36 -16.85
C GLU A 22 -32.48 -30.59 -16.89
N PHE A 23 -32.51 -29.46 -17.59
CA PHE A 23 -33.75 -28.81 -17.99
C PHE A 23 -33.91 -28.88 -19.50
N PRO A 24 -35.16 -29.03 -19.99
CA PRO A 24 -35.41 -29.37 -21.38
C PRO A 24 -34.97 -28.25 -22.30
N GLN A 25 -34.21 -28.59 -23.33
CA GLN A 25 -33.87 -27.69 -24.42
C GLN A 25 -35.15 -27.12 -25.04
N SER A 26 -35.30 -25.79 -24.99
CA SER A 26 -36.22 -25.07 -25.86
C SER A 26 -35.43 -24.11 -26.74
N SER A 27 -35.31 -24.55 -28.00
CA SER A 27 -35.28 -23.82 -29.27
C SER A 27 -34.52 -22.50 -29.40
N GLN A 28 -33.58 -22.55 -30.35
CA GLN A 28 -32.84 -21.48 -31.03
C GLN A 28 -33.53 -20.11 -31.13
N SER A 29 -32.76 -19.05 -30.86
CA SER A 29 -32.92 -17.76 -31.56
C SER A 29 -31.56 -17.28 -32.09
N THR A 30 -31.50 -17.13 -33.42
CA THR A 30 -30.46 -16.43 -34.17
C THR A 30 -30.56 -14.91 -33.97
N GLY A 31 -29.41 -14.25 -33.74
CA GLY A 31 -29.22 -12.85 -34.09
C GLY A 31 -28.99 -11.88 -32.93
N SER A 32 -27.95 -11.06 -33.10
CA SER A 32 -27.51 -9.94 -32.25
C SER A 32 -26.81 -10.33 -30.95
N ALA A 33 -25.60 -9.81 -30.76
CA ALA A 33 -24.85 -9.84 -29.51
C ALA A 33 -25.60 -9.03 -28.44
N GLU A 34 -26.69 -9.58 -27.94
CA GLU A 34 -27.32 -9.10 -26.71
C GLU A 34 -26.34 -9.34 -25.58
N THR A 35 -25.88 -8.25 -24.97
CA THR A 35 -24.93 -8.25 -23.87
C THR A 35 -25.40 -9.15 -22.71
N SER A 36 -24.43 -9.83 -22.14
CA SER A 36 -24.46 -10.97 -21.22
C SER A 36 -25.42 -10.92 -20.02
N LEU A 37 -25.76 -9.74 -19.50
CA LEU A 37 -26.57 -9.61 -18.29
C LEU A 37 -28.03 -10.06 -18.49
N ALA A 38 -28.65 -9.74 -19.63
CA ALA A 38 -30.02 -10.15 -19.92
C ALA A 38 -30.16 -11.66 -20.12
N GLN A 39 -29.13 -12.30 -20.70
CA GLN A 39 -29.06 -13.76 -20.85
C GLN A 39 -28.83 -14.45 -19.50
N LEU A 40 -27.97 -13.90 -18.64
CA LEU A 40 -27.75 -14.39 -17.29
C LEU A 40 -29.02 -14.27 -16.43
N TRP A 41 -29.73 -13.14 -16.50
CA TRP A 41 -31.00 -12.95 -15.79
C TRP A 41 -32.07 -13.97 -16.22
N LYS A 42 -32.15 -14.26 -17.53
CA LYS A 42 -33.05 -15.29 -18.08
C LYS A 42 -32.62 -16.71 -17.73
N SER A 43 -31.33 -16.95 -17.51
CA SER A 43 -30.78 -18.29 -17.26
C SER A 43 -31.11 -18.88 -15.89
N ARG A 44 -31.66 -18.09 -14.96
CA ARG A 44 -31.99 -18.50 -13.57
C ARG A 44 -30.82 -19.17 -12.82
N ARG A 45 -29.57 -18.87 -13.20
CA ARG A 45 -28.39 -19.33 -12.47
C ARG A 45 -28.44 -18.77 -11.05
N ARG A 46 -28.17 -19.63 -10.07
CA ARG A 46 -28.09 -19.23 -8.66
C ARG A 46 -26.71 -18.61 -8.44
N VAL A 47 -26.69 -17.41 -7.85
CA VAL A 47 -25.47 -16.82 -7.30
C VAL A 47 -25.25 -17.45 -5.93
N SER A 48 -24.04 -17.94 -5.65
CA SER A 48 -23.71 -18.43 -4.31
C SER A 48 -23.73 -17.28 -3.30
N ASP A 49 -24.02 -17.59 -2.03
CA ASP A 49 -24.08 -16.57 -0.98
C ASP A 49 -22.74 -15.81 -0.85
N GLY A 50 -21.60 -16.49 -1.02
CA GLY A 50 -20.28 -15.86 -1.00
C GLY A 50 -20.02 -14.92 -2.17
N LYS A 51 -20.45 -15.27 -3.39
CA LYS A 51 -20.36 -14.36 -4.56
C LYS A 51 -21.26 -13.15 -4.41
N TRP A 52 -22.47 -13.37 -3.89
CA TRP A 52 -23.40 -12.27 -3.60
C TRP A 52 -22.82 -11.34 -2.53
N ARG A 53 -22.26 -11.91 -1.45
CA ARG A 53 -21.59 -11.15 -0.39
C ARG A 53 -20.43 -10.33 -0.94
N TRP A 54 -19.57 -10.92 -1.77
CA TRP A 54 -18.45 -10.23 -2.42
C TRP A 54 -18.92 -9.00 -3.22
N MET A 55 -19.99 -9.15 -3.99
CA MET A 55 -20.55 -8.03 -4.76
C MET A 55 -21.10 -6.92 -3.87
N CYS A 56 -21.83 -7.26 -2.81
CA CYS A 56 -22.33 -6.27 -1.86
C CYS A 56 -21.16 -5.48 -1.26
N ASP A 57 -20.11 -6.18 -0.80
CA ASP A 57 -18.93 -5.52 -0.23
C ASP A 57 -18.20 -4.64 -1.24
N VAL A 58 -18.09 -5.08 -2.50
CA VAL A 58 -17.50 -4.28 -3.57
C VAL A 58 -18.31 -2.99 -3.78
N CYS A 59 -19.66 -3.09 -3.80
CA CYS A 59 -20.51 -1.90 -3.88
C CYS A 59 -20.30 -0.98 -2.69
N ASP A 60 -20.21 -1.51 -1.46
CA ASP A 60 -19.98 -0.71 -0.26
C ASP A 60 -18.65 0.07 -0.34
N VAL A 61 -17.59 -0.52 -0.90
CA VAL A 61 -16.30 0.17 -1.11
C VAL A 61 -16.41 1.27 -2.17
N VAL A 62 -17.11 1.01 -3.28
CA VAL A 62 -17.32 2.01 -4.34
C VAL A 62 -18.17 3.17 -3.83
N ASP A 63 -19.24 2.88 -3.07
CA ASP A 63 -20.15 3.88 -2.51
C ASP A 63 -19.47 4.73 -1.42
N ALA A 64 -18.43 4.20 -0.75
CA ALA A 64 -17.59 4.97 0.17
C ALA A 64 -16.72 6.02 -0.54
N GLY A 65 -16.64 6.01 -1.88
CA GLY A 65 -15.97 7.04 -2.67
C GLY A 65 -14.46 6.83 -2.85
N TYR A 66 -13.96 5.62 -2.60
CA TYR A 66 -12.55 5.29 -2.90
C TYR A 66 -12.28 5.28 -4.41
N ASP A 67 -11.02 5.50 -4.79
CA ASP A 67 -10.57 5.31 -6.17
C ASP A 67 -10.41 3.81 -6.45
N THR A 68 -11.41 3.21 -7.08
CA THR A 68 -11.50 1.77 -7.30
C THR A 68 -11.39 1.38 -8.77
N HIS A 69 -10.67 0.30 -9.05
CA HIS A 69 -10.70 -0.39 -10.34
C HIS A 69 -11.16 -1.84 -10.15
N LEU A 70 -12.17 -2.22 -10.93
CA LEU A 70 -12.68 -3.59 -10.98
C LEU A 70 -11.96 -4.35 -12.09
N GLY A 71 -11.49 -5.56 -11.80
CA GLY A 71 -10.95 -6.42 -12.84
C GLY A 71 -12.03 -6.94 -13.78
N ASP A 72 -11.61 -7.41 -14.95
CA ASP A 72 -12.44 -7.83 -16.09
C ASP A 72 -13.56 -8.85 -15.79
N SER A 73 -13.58 -9.48 -14.61
CA SER A 73 -14.61 -10.46 -14.20
C SER A 73 -15.21 -10.18 -12.82
N LEU A 74 -15.08 -8.96 -12.29
CA LEU A 74 -15.55 -8.57 -10.95
C LEU A 74 -15.02 -9.47 -9.81
N ASN A 75 -14.01 -10.30 -10.09
CA ASN A 75 -13.36 -11.19 -9.14
C ASN A 75 -12.14 -10.55 -8.48
N SER A 76 -11.91 -9.27 -8.77
CA SER A 76 -10.81 -8.50 -8.22
C SER A 76 -11.24 -7.06 -8.10
N LEU A 77 -10.88 -6.49 -6.96
CA LEU A 77 -11.07 -5.09 -6.62
C LEU A 77 -9.69 -4.51 -6.31
N ILE A 78 -9.30 -3.47 -7.02
CA ILE A 78 -8.10 -2.69 -6.72
C ILE A 78 -8.57 -1.36 -6.16
N VAL A 79 -8.02 -0.95 -5.02
CA VAL A 79 -8.28 0.35 -4.42
C VAL A 79 -6.96 1.11 -4.32
N ASN A 80 -6.94 2.31 -4.88
CA ASN A 80 -5.77 3.18 -4.86
C ASN A 80 -5.95 4.27 -3.80
N PHE A 81 -4.85 4.61 -3.14
CA PHE A 81 -4.77 5.67 -2.15
C PHE A 81 -3.61 6.58 -2.51
N ARG A 82 -3.89 7.87 -2.64
CA ARG A 82 -2.88 8.88 -2.95
C ARG A 82 -2.70 9.79 -1.74
N PHE A 83 -1.50 9.79 -1.20
CA PHE A 83 -1.10 10.68 -0.11
C PHE A 83 -0.01 11.66 -0.58
N MET A 84 0.66 12.32 0.36
CA MET A 84 1.60 13.39 0.06
C MET A 84 2.94 12.85 -0.43
N ALA A 85 3.49 11.83 0.23
CA ALA A 85 4.78 11.26 -0.14
C ALA A 85 4.66 10.18 -1.23
N SER A 86 3.60 9.36 -1.22
CA SER A 86 3.48 8.24 -2.16
C SER A 86 2.05 7.82 -2.48
N GLU A 87 1.94 6.96 -3.50
CA GLU A 87 0.70 6.28 -3.90
C GLU A 87 0.77 4.81 -3.45
N TYR A 88 -0.32 4.34 -2.86
CA TYR A 88 -0.46 2.98 -2.31
C TYR A 88 -1.65 2.31 -2.98
N SER A 89 -1.62 0.98 -3.06
CA SER A 89 -2.77 0.23 -3.56
C SER A 89 -2.92 -1.10 -2.85
N ILE A 90 -4.18 -1.55 -2.76
CA ILE A 90 -4.56 -2.87 -2.28
C ILE A 90 -5.44 -3.54 -3.32
N ARG A 91 -5.07 -4.76 -3.72
CA ARG A 91 -5.81 -5.64 -4.60
C ARG A 91 -6.40 -6.76 -3.76
N LEU A 92 -7.71 -6.88 -3.80
CA LEU A 92 -8.50 -7.87 -3.08
C LEU A 92 -9.11 -8.84 -4.09
N ARG A 93 -9.09 -10.14 -3.78
CA ARG A 93 -9.78 -11.19 -4.55
C ARG A 93 -10.53 -12.12 -3.58
N PRO A 94 -11.72 -12.62 -3.93
CA PRO A 94 -12.41 -13.57 -3.07
C PRO A 94 -11.59 -14.85 -2.99
N SER A 95 -11.37 -15.35 -1.78
CA SER A 95 -10.80 -16.68 -1.58
C SER A 95 -11.83 -17.76 -1.90
N ARG A 96 -11.39 -19.02 -1.92
CA ARG A 96 -12.27 -20.17 -2.22
C ARG A 96 -13.47 -20.27 -1.28
N ASP A 97 -13.26 -19.95 -0.01
CA ASP A 97 -14.22 -20.11 1.08
C ASP A 97 -14.65 -18.73 1.62
N PHE A 98 -14.68 -17.71 0.76
CA PHE A 98 -15.17 -16.38 1.14
C PHE A 98 -16.70 -16.39 1.32
N PRO A 99 -17.25 -15.72 2.36
CA PRO A 99 -16.61 -14.81 3.31
C PRO A 99 -16.08 -15.48 4.59
N GLU A 100 -16.26 -16.78 4.77
CA GLU A 100 -15.81 -17.50 5.97
C GLU A 100 -14.28 -17.43 6.14
N SER A 101 -13.55 -17.32 5.03
CA SER A 101 -12.12 -17.03 4.98
C SER A 101 -11.83 -15.65 4.39
N ALA A 102 -10.70 -15.07 4.81
CA ALA A 102 -10.22 -13.79 4.31
C ALA A 102 -10.11 -13.76 2.78
N PRO A 103 -10.31 -12.59 2.14
CA PRO A 103 -9.94 -12.42 0.75
C PRO A 103 -8.43 -12.57 0.56
N GLU A 104 -8.02 -12.94 -0.64
CA GLU A 104 -6.61 -12.86 -1.03
C GLU A 104 -6.22 -11.39 -1.22
N VAL A 105 -5.14 -10.98 -0.55
CA VAL A 105 -4.64 -9.60 -0.55
C VAL A 105 -3.28 -9.53 -1.26
N ASP A 106 -3.15 -8.56 -2.15
CA ASP A 106 -1.87 -8.14 -2.75
C ASP A 106 -1.77 -6.62 -2.63
N SER A 107 -0.76 -6.11 -1.94
CA SER A 107 -0.68 -4.68 -1.61
C SER A 107 0.73 -4.12 -1.84
N THR A 108 0.81 -2.80 -2.04
CA THR A 108 2.09 -2.09 -2.12
C THR A 108 2.89 -2.13 -0.81
N LEU A 109 2.23 -2.43 0.32
CA LEU A 109 2.90 -2.59 1.61
C LEU A 109 3.50 -3.99 1.80
N GLY A 110 3.18 -4.95 0.93
CA GLY A 110 3.64 -6.33 1.04
C GLY A 110 3.37 -6.92 2.42
N ALA A 111 4.40 -7.45 3.07
CA ALA A 111 4.31 -8.06 4.40
C ALA A 111 4.13 -7.06 5.55
N ALA A 112 4.22 -5.75 5.30
CA ALA A 112 3.98 -4.73 6.35
C ALA A 112 2.49 -4.51 6.65
N PHE A 113 1.60 -5.10 5.86
CA PHE A 113 0.17 -5.11 6.12
C PHE A 113 -0.34 -6.54 6.24
N GLU A 114 -0.93 -6.86 7.39
CA GLU A 114 -1.60 -8.12 7.67
C GLU A 114 -3.09 -7.85 7.86
N ILE A 115 -3.94 -8.66 7.22
CA ILE A 115 -5.38 -8.50 7.29
C ILE A 115 -5.94 -9.12 8.57
N ASP A 116 -6.66 -8.33 9.38
CA ASP A 116 -7.46 -8.85 10.48
C ASP A 116 -8.87 -9.22 9.97
N TRP A 117 -9.04 -10.48 9.53
CA TRP A 117 -10.32 -10.97 9.03
C TRP A 117 -11.05 -11.80 10.09
N ASN A 118 -12.24 -11.33 10.47
CA ASN A 118 -13.15 -12.01 11.38
C ASN A 118 -14.59 -12.01 10.82
N GLU A 119 -15.54 -12.60 11.54
CA GLU A 119 -16.94 -12.75 11.09
C GLU A 119 -17.66 -11.42 10.78
N ASN A 120 -17.17 -10.30 11.33
CA ASN A 120 -17.74 -8.97 11.10
C ASN A 120 -16.92 -8.13 10.10
N ALA A 121 -15.78 -8.65 9.62
CA ALA A 121 -14.94 -7.94 8.67
C ALA A 121 -15.64 -7.82 7.30
N THR A 122 -15.40 -6.70 6.63
CA THR A 122 -15.88 -6.41 5.28
C THR A 122 -14.73 -5.91 4.43
N LEU A 123 -14.87 -5.95 3.10
CA LEU A 123 -13.86 -5.32 2.24
C LEU A 123 -13.69 -3.83 2.58
N LEU A 124 -14.79 -3.14 2.94
CA LEU A 124 -14.75 -1.75 3.34
C LEU A 124 -13.95 -1.53 4.62
N SER A 125 -14.12 -2.37 5.65
CA SER A 125 -13.33 -2.24 6.88
C SER A 125 -11.85 -2.51 6.61
N THR A 126 -11.52 -3.52 5.79
CA THR A 126 -10.14 -3.82 5.38
C THR A 126 -9.51 -2.68 4.59
N CYS A 127 -10.22 -2.09 3.63
CA CYS A 127 -9.75 -0.92 2.89
C CYS A 127 -9.53 0.29 3.81
N SER A 128 -10.41 0.49 4.79
CA SER A 128 -10.28 1.58 5.77
C SER A 128 -9.04 1.41 6.64
N GLU A 129 -8.81 0.20 7.18
CA GLU A 129 -7.64 -0.13 8.00
C GLU A 129 -6.33 0.00 7.20
N PHE A 130 -6.34 -0.43 5.93
CA PHE A 130 -5.20 -0.26 5.03
C PHE A 130 -4.93 1.23 4.76
N ALA A 131 -5.97 2.03 4.54
CA ALA A 131 -5.84 3.47 4.34
C ALA A 131 -5.23 4.18 5.56
N GLU A 132 -5.66 3.79 6.77
CA GLU A 132 -5.09 4.31 8.02
C GLU A 132 -3.61 3.96 8.16
N HIS A 133 -3.24 2.71 7.87
CA HIS A 133 -1.82 2.29 7.86
C HIS A 133 -1.00 3.07 6.84
N CYS A 134 -1.49 3.24 5.61
CA CYS A 134 -0.81 4.02 4.58
C CYS A 134 -0.66 5.49 5.00
N SER A 135 -1.68 6.08 5.64
CA SER A 135 -1.63 7.46 6.11
C SER A 135 -0.56 7.68 7.19
N LEU A 136 -0.42 6.74 8.13
CA LEU A 136 0.60 6.80 9.18
C LEU A 136 2.01 6.68 8.57
N LEU A 137 2.19 5.72 7.66
CA LEU A 137 3.46 5.53 6.98
C LEU A 137 3.82 6.75 6.14
N ASP A 138 2.88 7.29 5.36
CA ASP A 138 3.11 8.48 4.52
C ASP A 138 3.52 9.68 5.38
N THR A 139 2.90 9.87 6.54
CA THR A 139 3.27 10.93 7.49
C THR A 139 4.72 10.76 7.98
N ALA A 140 5.14 9.54 8.30
CA ALA A 140 6.52 9.26 8.69
C ALA A 140 7.51 9.53 7.55
N VAL A 141 7.17 9.16 6.31
CA VAL A 141 7.99 9.45 5.14
C VAL A 141 8.11 10.96 4.91
N VAL A 142 7.00 11.71 5.03
CA VAL A 142 7.03 13.18 4.91
C VAL A 142 7.98 13.77 5.95
N GLU A 143 7.82 13.42 7.23
CA GLU A 143 8.68 13.90 8.34
C GLU A 143 10.16 13.59 8.09
N CYS A 144 10.49 12.41 7.56
CA CYS A 144 11.87 12.07 7.21
C CYS A 144 12.36 12.72 5.91
N SER A 145 11.48 13.12 5.00
CA SER A 145 11.85 13.70 3.71
C SER A 145 12.01 15.22 3.72
N GLU A 146 11.40 15.90 4.70
CA GLU A 146 11.51 17.33 4.93
C GLU A 146 12.86 17.69 5.56
N VAL A 147 13.92 17.53 4.76
CA VAL A 147 15.30 17.85 5.14
C VAL A 147 15.87 18.98 4.29
N GLU A 148 16.81 19.73 4.87
CA GLU A 148 17.51 20.82 4.19
C GLU A 148 19.01 20.53 4.07
N TYR A 149 19.71 21.32 3.26
CA TYR A 149 21.17 21.24 3.14
C TYR A 149 21.81 21.32 4.54
N PRO A 150 22.79 20.45 4.91
CA PRO A 150 23.63 19.59 4.05
C PRO A 150 23.01 18.24 3.65
N PHE A 151 21.77 17.97 4.02
CA PHE A 151 21.10 16.71 3.74
C PHE A 151 20.26 16.80 2.46
N LYS A 152 20.11 15.65 1.81
CA LYS A 152 19.21 15.49 0.68
C LYS A 152 18.54 14.13 0.75
N PHE A 153 17.23 14.13 0.86
CA PHE A 153 16.43 12.91 0.74
C PHE A 153 16.57 12.29 -0.65
N VAL A 154 16.85 10.99 -0.70
CA VAL A 154 17.03 10.23 -1.95
C VAL A 154 15.81 9.38 -2.25
N GLU A 155 15.52 8.42 -1.37
CA GLU A 155 14.38 7.52 -1.51
C GLU A 155 14.00 6.88 -0.17
N TRP A 156 12.86 6.21 -0.16
CA TRP A 156 12.42 5.38 0.95
C TRP A 156 11.85 4.05 0.46
N LYS A 157 11.85 3.05 1.33
CA LYS A 157 11.23 1.74 1.11
C LYS A 157 10.86 1.09 2.44
N ILE A 158 9.96 0.11 2.43
CA ILE A 158 9.67 -0.71 3.62
C ILE A 158 10.90 -1.54 3.98
N HIS A 159 11.20 -1.64 5.27
CA HIS A 159 12.34 -2.44 5.72
C HIS A 159 12.05 -3.95 5.48
N PRO A 160 12.97 -4.70 4.85
CA PRO A 160 12.72 -6.06 4.39
C PRO A 160 12.53 -7.07 5.53
N GLU A 161 13.12 -6.80 6.69
CA GLU A 161 13.09 -7.69 7.87
C GLU A 161 12.23 -7.14 9.02
N GLU A 162 11.85 -5.86 8.98
CA GLU A 162 11.20 -5.16 10.09
C GLU A 162 9.97 -4.40 9.57
N ALA A 163 8.82 -5.06 9.60
CA ALA A 163 7.57 -4.54 9.04
C ALA A 163 7.11 -3.19 9.66
N ASP A 164 7.56 -2.90 10.88
CA ASP A 164 7.28 -1.65 11.59
C ASP A 164 8.27 -0.51 11.27
N CYS A 165 9.21 -0.75 10.34
CA CYS A 165 10.22 0.21 9.95
C CYS A 165 10.20 0.54 8.45
N ILE A 166 10.53 1.79 8.14
CA ILE A 166 10.90 2.25 6.81
C ILE A 166 12.43 2.44 6.75
N MET A 167 13.01 2.10 5.61
CA MET A 167 14.37 2.51 5.26
C MET A 167 14.32 3.84 4.53
N VAL A 168 15.05 4.82 5.04
CA VAL A 168 15.22 6.14 4.43
C VAL A 168 16.67 6.30 4.00
N GLU A 169 16.88 6.64 2.73
CA GLU A 169 18.21 6.92 2.18
C GLU A 169 18.38 8.44 1.95
N MET A 170 19.51 8.96 2.41
CA MET A 170 19.87 10.37 2.29
C MET A 170 21.33 10.53 1.85
N ASP A 171 21.61 11.59 1.11
CA ASP A 171 22.97 12.05 0.88
C ASP A 171 23.28 13.18 1.86
N PHE A 172 24.49 13.17 2.41
CA PHE A 172 25.06 14.20 3.27
C PHE A 172 26.26 14.83 2.56
N MET A 173 26.29 16.16 2.49
CA MET A 173 27.32 16.93 1.79
C MET A 173 27.84 18.05 2.69
N ASP A 174 29.09 17.95 3.12
CA ASP A 174 29.77 19.02 3.86
C ASP A 174 30.77 19.73 2.94
N ASP A 175 30.43 20.96 2.54
CA ASP A 175 31.25 21.77 1.64
C ASP A 175 32.60 22.19 2.25
N GLU A 176 32.68 22.32 3.58
CA GLU A 176 33.90 22.74 4.26
C GLU A 176 34.96 21.63 4.24
N SER A 177 34.53 20.41 4.57
CA SER A 177 35.40 19.24 4.55
C SER A 177 35.46 18.53 3.19
N LYS A 178 34.59 18.92 2.25
CA LYS A 178 34.34 18.24 0.97
C LYS A 178 33.97 16.76 1.17
N LEU A 179 33.31 16.46 2.28
CA LEU A 179 32.87 15.11 2.60
C LEU A 179 31.50 14.88 1.98
N GLU A 180 31.38 13.79 1.22
CA GLU A 180 30.12 13.28 0.73
C GLU A 180 29.90 11.89 1.33
N ALA A 181 28.73 11.67 1.92
CA ALA A 181 28.39 10.39 2.51
C ALA A 181 26.93 10.03 2.23
N ARG A 182 26.66 8.74 2.06
CA ARG A 182 25.30 8.20 2.03
C ARG A 182 24.91 7.68 3.40
N LEU A 183 23.80 8.17 3.91
CA LEU A 183 23.19 7.76 5.18
C LEU A 183 21.96 6.90 4.89
N THR A 184 21.83 5.80 5.63
CA THR A 184 20.65 4.94 5.58
C THR A 184 20.12 4.75 6.99
N PHE A 185 18.85 5.08 7.19
CA PHE A 185 18.17 5.02 8.48
C PHE A 185 17.08 3.96 8.45
N ALA A 186 17.02 3.11 9.47
CA ALA A 186 15.84 2.29 9.75
C ALA A 186 14.96 3.00 10.79
N VAL A 187 13.87 3.61 10.34
CA VAL A 187 12.99 4.46 11.15
C VAL A 187 11.69 3.75 11.44
N GLU A 188 11.28 3.68 12.70
CA GLU A 188 9.98 3.12 13.08
C GLU A 188 8.86 4.07 12.66
N TRP A 189 8.02 3.68 11.71
CA TRP A 189 7.07 4.60 11.08
C TRP A 189 5.90 5.02 11.99
N ARG A 190 5.66 4.30 13.10
CA ARG A 190 4.72 4.73 14.15
C ARG A 190 5.28 5.82 15.06
N SER A 191 6.61 5.96 15.11
CA SER A 191 7.32 6.92 15.96
C SER A 191 8.51 7.51 15.20
N PRO A 192 8.31 8.26 14.11
CA PRO A 192 9.38 8.68 13.20
C PRO A 192 10.42 9.61 13.83
N ARG A 193 10.09 10.25 14.97
CA ARG A 193 11.00 11.10 15.74
C ARG A 193 11.80 10.36 16.79
N SER A 194 11.53 9.08 17.03
CA SER A 194 12.37 8.26 17.90
C SER A 194 13.73 7.99 17.25
N LEU A 195 14.74 7.69 18.06
CA LEU A 195 16.06 7.32 17.53
C LEU A 195 15.90 6.15 16.55
N PRO A 196 16.42 6.25 15.32
CA PRO A 196 16.35 5.18 14.34
C PRO A 196 16.97 3.89 14.88
N ARG A 197 16.36 2.75 14.55
CA ARG A 197 16.84 1.43 15.00
C ARG A 197 18.24 1.12 14.50
N SER A 198 18.56 1.60 13.31
CA SER A 198 19.91 1.56 12.79
C SER A 198 20.20 2.79 11.93
N ILE A 199 21.48 3.16 11.93
CA ILE A 199 22.04 4.23 11.11
C ILE A 199 23.28 3.66 10.45
N GLN A 200 23.28 3.61 9.13
CA GLN A 200 24.42 3.19 8.33
C GLN A 200 24.96 4.39 7.57
N CYS A 201 26.28 4.41 7.37
CA CYS A 201 26.95 5.48 6.65
C CYS A 201 28.00 4.87 5.72
N SER A 202 28.08 5.36 4.49
CA SER A 202 29.16 4.99 3.56
C SER A 202 30.54 5.41 4.08
N GLU A 203 30.59 6.40 4.98
CA GLU A 203 31.78 6.92 5.64
C GLU A 203 31.71 6.67 7.17
N PRO A 204 32.15 5.50 7.67
CA PRO A 204 31.95 5.10 9.08
C PRO A 204 32.59 6.03 10.11
N ASN A 205 33.61 6.80 9.72
CA ASN A 205 34.27 7.75 10.60
C ASN A 205 33.34 8.93 10.97
N LEU A 206 32.38 9.27 10.11
CA LEU A 206 31.38 10.29 10.39
C LEU A 206 30.56 9.87 11.62
N LEU A 207 30.00 8.66 11.63
CA LEU A 207 29.18 8.16 12.75
C LEU A 207 29.97 7.99 14.06
N ARG A 208 31.28 7.68 13.98
CA ARG A 208 32.12 7.56 15.19
C ARG A 208 32.33 8.90 15.90
N ALA A 209 32.19 10.01 15.18
CA ALA A 209 32.34 11.35 15.74
C ALA A 209 31.04 11.89 16.37
N VAL A 210 29.92 11.18 16.20
CA VAL A 210 28.58 11.60 16.63
C VAL A 210 28.21 10.99 17.98
N SER A 211 27.47 11.74 18.81
CA SER A 211 26.88 11.25 20.06
C SER A 211 25.36 11.12 19.91
N PHE A 212 24.86 9.88 19.86
CA PHE A 212 23.43 9.59 19.73
C PHE A 212 22.61 9.94 20.98
N ASP A 213 23.25 10.22 22.12
CA ASP A 213 22.59 10.72 23.34
C ASP A 213 21.96 12.10 23.14
N ARG A 214 22.32 12.80 22.06
CA ARG A 214 21.75 14.09 21.65
C ARG A 214 20.41 13.95 20.91
N TRP A 215 19.99 12.74 20.58
CA TRP A 215 18.71 12.53 19.90
C TRP A 215 17.54 12.83 20.85
N ASP A 216 16.68 13.75 20.45
CA ASP A 216 15.51 14.18 21.22
C ASP A 216 14.23 13.94 20.41
N PRO A 217 13.33 13.05 20.86
CA PRO A 217 12.09 12.74 20.15
C PRO A 217 11.07 13.88 20.15
N THR A 218 11.33 14.97 20.88
CA THR A 218 10.51 16.19 20.82
C THR A 218 10.85 17.07 19.62
N LEU A 219 12.05 16.91 19.05
CA LEU A 219 12.52 17.59 17.85
C LEU A 219 12.06 16.85 16.58
N THR A 220 11.99 17.58 15.47
CA THR A 220 11.77 17.00 14.14
C THR A 220 12.93 16.09 13.73
N PHE A 221 12.71 15.27 12.70
CA PHE A 221 13.78 14.43 12.16
C PHE A 221 14.98 15.27 11.69
N MET A 222 14.73 16.38 10.99
CA MET A 222 15.78 17.29 10.51
C MET A 222 16.58 17.92 11.67
N GLU A 223 15.90 18.49 12.67
CA GLU A 223 16.59 19.10 13.83
C GLU A 223 17.49 18.09 14.56
N ASN A 224 17.07 16.83 14.66
CA ASN A 224 17.91 15.77 15.19
C ASN A 224 19.14 15.49 14.32
N LEU A 225 18.99 15.49 12.99
CA LEU A 225 20.14 15.35 12.08
C LEU A 225 21.13 16.50 12.25
N GLU A 226 20.64 17.73 12.39
CA GLU A 226 21.49 18.90 12.65
C GLU A 226 22.27 18.75 13.95
N CYS A 227 21.60 18.39 15.05
CA CYS A 227 22.24 18.19 16.35
C CYS A 227 23.33 17.11 16.34
N LEU A 228 23.17 16.10 15.49
CA LEU A 228 24.10 14.99 15.36
C LEU A 228 25.30 15.30 14.46
N PHE A 229 25.05 15.82 13.25
CA PHE A 229 26.08 15.91 12.21
C PHE A 229 26.64 17.32 12.03
N ILE A 230 25.90 18.36 12.40
CA ILE A 230 26.35 19.74 12.31
C ILE A 230 26.97 20.10 13.65
N LYS A 231 28.25 20.47 13.62
CA LYS A 231 28.90 21.03 14.82
C LYS A 231 28.28 22.39 15.09
N HIS A 232 27.48 22.50 16.14
CA HIS A 232 27.31 23.79 16.78
C HIS A 232 28.68 24.17 17.35
N GLU A 233 29.28 25.26 16.85
CA GLU A 233 30.36 25.92 17.56
C GLU A 233 29.83 26.24 18.95
N ASP A 234 30.23 25.46 19.94
CA ASP A 234 29.86 25.72 21.33
C ASP A 234 30.22 27.16 21.65
N GLU A 235 29.24 27.91 22.16
CA GLU A 235 29.35 29.21 22.84
C GLU A 235 30.35 29.11 24.02
N SER A 236 31.62 28.97 23.68
CA SER A 236 32.76 28.81 24.59
C SER A 236 33.91 29.71 24.18
N GLU A 237 33.57 30.88 23.62
CA GLU A 237 34.43 32.07 23.67
C GLU A 237 33.59 33.26 24.16
N MET A 238 33.25 33.27 25.45
CA MET A 238 33.08 34.54 26.15
C MET A 238 34.22 34.70 27.17
N PRO A 239 35.02 35.76 27.06
CA PRO A 239 36.26 35.98 27.81
C PRO A 239 36.04 36.25 29.31
#